data_AF-A0A938PRK3-F1
#
_entry.id   AF-A0A938PRK3-F1
#
_cell.length_a   1.000
_cell.length_b   1.000
_cell.length_c   1.000
_cell.angle_alpha   90.00
_cell.angle_beta   90.00
_cell.angle_gamma   90.00
#
_symmetry.space_group_name_H-M   'P 1'
#
loop_
_entity.id
_entity.type
_entity.pdbx_description
1 polymer ?
#
loop_
_entity_poly.entity_id
_entity_poly.type
_entity_poly.pdbx_seq_one_letter_code
_entity_poly.pdbx_strand_id
1 'polypeptide(L)'
;MKKLFWLFVLVAVVGGTILYQKYGTATVAITSEPTGGVVWIDGRRVGTTPVAREPVSSGKHLITIEHSTFAPYEHQFSVAVGNHIEHHAVLKPGKAVMILVSNPKGAWIEVNGERLQAVTPYRYETVSGVFEVTMGQPERRPVTKQVTLNNGVTEEVNIDLNPDPHGSLRVIAPGNAKVTLTNHAGQNVVYKPGVRVPIGEYTVQVSAAGFDPVEQRVKIVGGDNTVRMDMARHYGEFRVEVVPADADVTVNGDRYTGPRRLPTGSVEVRARAMGYRSQIKRVNLGEGGATAKIQLEAMRVTAGQRLQDRLKSGRMAPQMTIVPAGEFRMGDDAGAAGERPAHTVRHLVPFAVSITEVTVDDWMAFVAATGRAIDKRLDVTLKDHPVTHVSWDNAIAYVRWLSRETGAVYRLPSESEWEYAARAGTSTQWYFGSDPTGLCAHGNVADAALKTKFREWTAVACDDGSVRMNSVGRYAANAWGIKDVYGNASEWVLDCGRPTYASGTKVAPQPVIDESCEGHGFRGGSWDSPPEETTSSSRAVGSGANGDRGIRLVREL
;
A
#
# COMPACT_ATOMS: atom_id res chain seq x y z
N MET A 1 53.24 -120.73 22.37
CA MET A 1 52.90 -122.18 22.33
C MET A 1 51.51 -122.33 21.74
N LYS A 2 51.31 -123.14 20.68
CA LYS A 2 50.00 -123.39 19.98
C LYS A 2 49.41 -122.10 19.33
N LYS A 3 48.58 -122.06 18.28
CA LYS A 3 48.11 -122.94 17.16
C LYS A 3 47.39 -121.98 16.14
N LEU A 4 47.12 -122.20 14.84
CA LEU A 4 47.42 -123.26 13.85
C LEU A 4 47.08 -122.73 12.41
N PHE A 5 47.95 -122.95 11.39
CA PHE A 5 47.68 -123.08 9.92
C PHE A 5 46.98 -121.92 9.12
N TRP A 6 47.62 -121.30 8.09
CA TRP A 6 47.77 -121.67 6.64
C TRP A 6 46.75 -120.91 5.72
N LEU A 7 46.95 -120.61 4.41
CA LEU A 7 48.03 -120.87 3.42
C LEU A 7 48.14 -119.70 2.36
N PHE A 8 49.21 -119.69 1.54
CA PHE A 8 49.42 -118.89 0.31
C PHE A 8 48.63 -119.39 -0.94
N VAL A 9 48.66 -118.66 -2.08
CA VAL A 9 49.21 -119.08 -3.42
C VAL A 9 48.71 -118.21 -4.61
N LEU A 10 49.42 -118.30 -5.75
CA LEU A 10 49.43 -117.51 -7.00
C LEU A 10 48.18 -117.58 -7.94
N VAL A 11 47.97 -116.44 -8.64
CA VAL A 11 47.88 -116.23 -10.11
C VAL A 11 47.46 -117.39 -11.04
N ALA A 12 46.33 -117.22 -11.77
CA ALA A 12 46.08 -117.52 -13.20
C ALA A 12 44.61 -117.18 -13.59
N VAL A 13 44.16 -117.15 -14.86
CA VAL A 13 44.48 -116.28 -16.02
C VAL A 13 43.48 -116.61 -17.18
N VAL A 14 43.03 -115.61 -17.97
CA VAL A 14 42.10 -115.67 -19.14
C VAL A 14 40.60 -115.98 -18.93
N GLY A 15 39.74 -115.10 -19.48
CA GLY A 15 38.59 -115.51 -20.32
C GLY A 15 37.16 -115.26 -19.81
N GLY A 16 36.37 -114.43 -20.53
CA GLY A 16 34.91 -114.32 -20.31
C GLY A 16 34.28 -112.96 -20.62
N THR A 17 34.10 -112.61 -21.91
CA THR A 17 33.59 -111.29 -22.34
C THR A 17 32.06 -111.21 -22.41
N ILE A 18 31.43 -110.20 -21.81
CA ILE A 18 30.06 -109.78 -22.16
C ILE A 18 29.97 -108.25 -22.36
N LEU A 19 29.80 -107.88 -23.64
CA LEU A 19 29.15 -106.70 -24.22
C LEU A 19 29.28 -105.30 -23.56
N TYR A 20 30.01 -104.44 -24.26
CA TYR A 20 29.87 -102.97 -24.22
C TYR A 20 28.58 -102.54 -24.94
N GLN A 21 27.81 -101.59 -24.40
CA GLN A 21 26.72 -100.92 -25.12
C GLN A 21 26.81 -99.40 -24.94
N LYS A 22 26.75 -98.65 -26.04
CA LYS A 22 27.02 -97.20 -26.06
C LYS A 22 25.85 -96.38 -25.48
N TYR A 23 26.06 -95.78 -24.32
CA TYR A 23 25.42 -94.50 -23.99
C TYR A 23 26.31 -93.38 -24.55
N GLY A 24 25.89 -92.72 -25.63
CA GLY A 24 26.59 -91.54 -26.13
C GLY A 24 26.21 -90.33 -25.29
N THR A 25 27.17 -89.74 -24.58
CA THR A 25 26.96 -88.50 -23.84
C THR A 25 26.69 -87.33 -24.80
N ALA A 26 25.84 -86.40 -24.37
CA ALA A 26 25.70 -85.09 -24.97
C ALA A 26 26.52 -84.07 -24.17
N THR A 27 26.72 -82.87 -24.72
CA THR A 27 27.43 -81.80 -24.00
C THR A 27 26.77 -80.44 -24.19
N VAL A 28 26.75 -79.61 -23.16
CA VAL A 28 26.21 -78.25 -23.20
C VAL A 28 27.28 -77.21 -22.83
N ALA A 29 27.38 -76.13 -23.60
CA ALA A 29 28.10 -74.92 -23.24
C ALA A 29 27.10 -73.89 -22.71
N ILE A 30 27.38 -73.23 -21.58
CA ILE A 30 26.45 -72.29 -20.93
C ILE A 30 27.17 -70.97 -20.66
N THR A 31 26.69 -69.91 -21.30
CA THR A 31 27.15 -68.52 -21.12
C THR A 31 26.00 -67.64 -20.63
N SER A 32 26.33 -66.51 -20.00
CA SER A 32 25.33 -65.50 -19.64
C SER A 32 25.87 -64.09 -19.78
N GLU A 33 24.97 -63.14 -19.93
CA GLU A 33 25.26 -61.71 -19.86
C GLU A 33 24.52 -61.11 -18.65
N PRO A 34 25.22 -60.61 -17.61
CA PRO A 34 26.66 -60.72 -17.40
C PRO A 34 27.12 -62.16 -17.06
N THR A 35 28.43 -62.39 -17.19
CA THR A 35 29.11 -63.63 -16.76
C THR A 35 29.29 -63.69 -15.24
N GLY A 36 29.44 -64.90 -14.70
CA GLY A 36 29.69 -65.15 -13.26
C GLY A 36 28.51 -65.75 -12.51
N GLY A 37 27.36 -65.90 -13.16
CA GLY A 37 26.18 -66.55 -12.57
C GLY A 37 26.45 -68.03 -12.29
N VAL A 38 26.07 -68.50 -11.10
CA VAL A 38 26.19 -69.91 -10.68
C VAL A 38 25.21 -70.75 -11.49
N VAL A 39 25.73 -71.73 -12.21
CA VAL A 39 24.95 -72.59 -13.11
C VAL A 39 24.62 -73.90 -12.41
N TRP A 40 23.35 -74.27 -12.46
CA TRP A 40 22.79 -75.54 -12.04
C TRP A 40 22.12 -76.23 -13.24
N ILE A 41 22.25 -77.54 -13.33
CA ILE A 41 21.50 -78.39 -14.27
C ILE A 41 20.77 -79.45 -13.44
N ASP A 42 19.43 -79.49 -13.52
CA ASP A 42 18.55 -80.39 -12.76
C ASP A 42 18.83 -80.38 -11.24
N GLY A 43 19.18 -79.22 -10.68
CA GLY A 43 19.54 -79.07 -9.27
C GLY A 43 20.97 -79.51 -8.89
N ARG A 44 21.79 -79.98 -9.84
CA ARG A 44 23.24 -80.18 -9.64
C ARG A 44 24.00 -78.92 -10.06
N ARG A 45 24.81 -78.36 -9.16
CA ARG A 45 25.73 -77.25 -9.48
C ARG A 45 26.80 -77.74 -10.45
N VAL A 46 26.99 -77.04 -11.57
CA VAL A 46 27.99 -77.38 -12.61
C VAL A 46 29.10 -76.35 -12.75
N GLY A 47 28.88 -75.10 -12.35
CA GLY A 47 29.94 -74.09 -12.35
C GLY A 47 29.46 -72.66 -12.17
N THR A 48 30.18 -71.73 -12.77
CA THR A 48 29.77 -70.33 -13.00
C THR A 48 29.97 -70.00 -14.47
N THR A 49 29.11 -69.18 -15.07
CA THR A 49 29.26 -68.81 -16.49
C THR A 49 30.55 -68.03 -16.75
N PRO A 50 31.27 -68.30 -17.87
CA PRO A 50 30.99 -69.31 -18.89
C PRO A 50 31.42 -70.74 -18.51
N VAL A 51 30.50 -71.70 -18.65
CA VAL A 51 30.77 -73.14 -18.54
C VAL A 51 30.99 -73.69 -19.95
N ALA A 52 32.23 -74.05 -20.28
CA ALA A 52 32.61 -74.31 -21.68
C ALA A 52 32.03 -75.61 -22.27
N ARG A 53 31.96 -76.71 -21.50
CA ARG A 53 31.45 -78.00 -22.01
C ARG A 53 31.09 -78.99 -20.90
N GLU A 54 29.88 -78.89 -20.35
CA GLU A 54 29.39 -79.82 -19.33
C GLU A 54 28.76 -81.08 -19.96
N PRO A 55 29.10 -82.30 -19.52
CA PRO A 55 28.43 -83.53 -19.95
C PRO A 55 27.00 -83.65 -19.41
N VAL A 56 26.07 -84.01 -20.29
CA VAL A 56 24.66 -84.27 -19.96
C VAL A 56 24.18 -85.56 -20.63
N SER A 57 23.17 -86.21 -20.06
CA SER A 57 22.49 -87.33 -20.71
C SER A 57 21.65 -86.84 -21.89
N SER A 58 21.16 -87.76 -22.72
CA SER A 58 20.12 -87.43 -23.71
C SER A 58 18.76 -87.39 -23.00
N GLY A 59 18.06 -86.26 -23.08
CA GLY A 59 16.80 -86.06 -22.37
C GLY A 59 16.34 -84.61 -22.33
N LYS A 60 15.37 -84.32 -21.46
CA LYS A 60 15.00 -82.97 -21.05
C LYS A 60 15.80 -82.58 -19.81
N HIS A 61 16.25 -81.34 -19.77
CA HIS A 61 17.08 -80.79 -18.68
C HIS A 61 16.65 -79.35 -18.37
N LEU A 62 16.65 -78.99 -17.09
CA LEU A 62 16.43 -77.61 -16.63
C LEU A 62 17.79 -76.97 -16.32
N ILE A 63 18.10 -75.84 -16.97
CA ILE A 63 19.18 -74.95 -16.55
C ILE A 63 18.59 -73.90 -15.62
N THR A 64 19.19 -73.72 -14.45
CA THR A 64 18.96 -72.56 -13.57
C THR A 64 20.27 -71.80 -13.41
N ILE A 65 20.26 -70.48 -13.59
CA ILE A 65 21.43 -69.60 -13.40
C ILE A 65 21.10 -68.56 -12.32
N GLU A 66 21.82 -68.60 -11.21
CA GLU A 66 21.66 -67.68 -10.08
C GLU A 66 22.78 -66.64 -10.06
N HIS A 67 22.47 -65.37 -9.81
CA HIS A 67 23.46 -64.30 -9.78
C HIS A 67 23.10 -63.29 -8.69
N SER A 68 24.10 -62.80 -7.94
CA SER A 68 23.89 -61.92 -6.77
C SER A 68 23.09 -60.66 -7.08
N THR A 69 23.40 -60.00 -8.20
CA THR A 69 22.77 -58.75 -8.65
C THR A 69 21.70 -58.89 -9.74
N PHE A 70 21.24 -60.11 -10.08
CA PHE A 70 20.23 -60.33 -11.13
C PHE A 70 19.17 -61.35 -10.70
N ALA A 71 18.02 -61.37 -11.38
CA ALA A 71 16.99 -62.38 -11.18
C ALA A 71 17.50 -63.78 -11.57
N PRO A 72 17.08 -64.86 -10.89
CA PRO A 72 17.36 -66.21 -11.33
C PRO A 72 16.77 -66.44 -12.73
N TYR A 73 17.57 -67.01 -13.62
CA TYR A 73 17.17 -67.39 -14.97
C TYR A 73 16.91 -68.88 -15.00
N GLU A 74 15.78 -69.31 -15.59
CA GLU A 74 15.42 -70.72 -15.75
C GLU A 74 15.02 -71.04 -17.19
N HIS A 75 15.53 -72.14 -17.73
CA HIS A 75 15.20 -72.57 -19.09
C HIS A 75 15.27 -74.11 -19.24
N GLN A 76 14.19 -74.72 -19.72
CA GLN A 76 14.19 -76.14 -20.09
C GLN A 76 14.70 -76.32 -21.52
N PHE A 77 15.72 -77.17 -21.70
CA PHE A 77 16.20 -77.59 -23.01
C PHE A 77 16.04 -79.10 -23.21
N SER A 78 16.30 -79.57 -24.42
CA SER A 78 16.29 -81.00 -24.76
C SER A 78 17.48 -81.32 -25.64
N VAL A 79 18.15 -82.44 -25.39
CA VAL A 79 19.37 -82.81 -26.11
C VAL A 79 19.36 -84.29 -26.49
N ALA A 80 19.82 -84.58 -27.72
CA ALA A 80 19.93 -85.93 -28.25
C ALA A 80 21.34 -86.50 -28.06
N VAL A 81 21.45 -87.83 -28.10
CA VAL A 81 22.71 -88.59 -27.99
C VAL A 81 23.77 -88.06 -28.95
N GLY A 82 24.92 -87.63 -28.42
CA GLY A 82 26.05 -87.13 -29.19
C GLY A 82 25.98 -85.66 -29.64
N ASN A 83 24.89 -84.94 -29.38
CA ASN A 83 24.79 -83.52 -29.73
C ASN A 83 25.66 -82.63 -28.82
N HIS A 84 26.09 -81.49 -29.37
CA HIS A 84 26.50 -80.32 -28.60
C HIS A 84 25.42 -79.25 -28.69
N ILE A 85 25.16 -78.53 -27.59
CA ILE A 85 24.27 -77.36 -27.54
C ILE A 85 25.02 -76.21 -26.90
N GLU A 86 24.92 -75.02 -27.49
CA GLU A 86 25.33 -73.77 -26.87
C GLU A 86 24.09 -73.07 -26.32
N HIS A 87 24.16 -72.61 -25.07
CA HIS A 87 23.09 -71.88 -24.40
C HIS A 87 23.63 -70.52 -23.92
N HIS A 88 22.90 -69.45 -24.23
CA HIS A 88 23.24 -68.09 -23.84
C HIS A 88 22.04 -67.45 -23.14
N ALA A 89 22.26 -66.96 -21.92
CA ALA A 89 21.23 -66.40 -21.06
C ALA A 89 21.50 -64.93 -20.73
N VAL A 90 20.69 -64.01 -21.26
CA VAL A 90 20.70 -62.61 -20.83
C VAL A 90 19.94 -62.50 -19.52
N LEU A 91 20.64 -62.22 -18.42
CA LEU A 91 20.05 -62.13 -17.09
C LEU A 91 19.30 -60.79 -16.94
N LYS A 92 18.11 -60.82 -16.34
CA LYS A 92 17.32 -59.61 -16.08
C LYS A 92 17.62 -59.09 -14.67
N PRO A 93 17.66 -57.76 -14.43
CA PRO A 93 17.77 -57.22 -13.09
C PRO A 93 16.70 -57.81 -12.16
N GLY A 94 17.12 -58.18 -10.94
CA GLY A 94 16.24 -58.70 -9.90
C GLY A 94 15.44 -57.59 -9.23
N LYS A 95 14.54 -57.94 -8.30
CA LYS A 95 13.86 -56.93 -7.47
C LYS A 95 14.72 -56.61 -6.25
N ALA A 96 14.83 -55.34 -5.90
CA ALA A 96 15.57 -54.90 -4.70
C ALA A 96 14.90 -53.68 -4.06
N VAL A 97 15.30 -53.38 -2.83
CA VAL A 97 14.76 -52.24 -2.08
C VAL A 97 15.91 -51.50 -1.38
N MET A 98 15.85 -50.18 -1.37
CA MET A 98 16.69 -49.35 -0.49
C MET A 98 15.83 -48.57 0.50
N ILE A 99 16.23 -48.60 1.77
CA ILE A 99 15.68 -47.74 2.83
C ILE A 99 16.63 -46.56 2.99
N LEU A 100 16.19 -45.40 2.54
CA LEU A 100 16.97 -44.17 2.45
C LEU A 100 16.79 -43.35 3.71
N VAL A 101 17.83 -43.25 4.52
CA VAL A 101 17.82 -42.61 5.85
C VAL A 101 18.86 -41.49 5.87
N SER A 102 18.55 -40.39 6.56
CA SER A 102 19.54 -39.36 6.85
C SER A 102 19.52 -38.92 8.29
N ASN A 103 20.64 -38.37 8.73
CA ASN A 103 20.79 -37.71 10.02
C ASN A 103 21.07 -36.21 9.83
N PRO A 104 20.17 -35.30 10.25
CA PRO A 104 18.81 -35.57 10.72
C PRO A 104 17.88 -36.03 9.59
N LYS A 105 16.68 -36.50 9.96
CA LYS A 105 15.61 -36.92 9.03
C LYS A 105 14.98 -35.72 8.32
N GLY A 106 14.17 -35.97 7.29
CA GLY A 106 13.56 -34.94 6.46
C GLY A 106 14.51 -34.31 5.45
N ALA A 107 15.51 -35.05 5.00
CA ALA A 107 16.34 -34.67 3.85
C ALA A 107 15.60 -34.95 2.55
N TRP A 108 15.81 -34.12 1.53
CA TRP A 108 15.41 -34.45 0.16
C TRP A 108 16.30 -35.56 -0.40
N ILE A 109 15.78 -36.27 -1.41
CA ILE A 109 16.41 -37.47 -1.97
C ILE A 109 16.50 -37.36 -3.49
N GLU A 110 17.63 -37.79 -4.03
CA GLU A 110 17.93 -37.84 -5.47
C GLU A 110 18.64 -39.16 -5.77
N VAL A 111 18.23 -39.87 -6.83
CA VAL A 111 18.76 -41.19 -7.20
C VAL A 111 19.10 -41.17 -8.69
N ASN A 112 20.36 -41.47 -9.03
CA ASN A 112 20.91 -41.39 -10.40
C ASN A 112 20.64 -40.02 -11.08
N GLY A 113 20.62 -38.93 -10.30
CA GLY A 113 20.27 -37.57 -10.74
C GLY A 113 18.77 -37.27 -10.85
N GLU A 114 17.88 -38.24 -10.61
CA GLU A 114 16.43 -38.01 -10.59
C GLU A 114 15.95 -37.62 -9.18
N ARG A 115 15.29 -36.46 -9.10
CA ARG A 115 14.84 -35.87 -7.84
C ARG A 115 13.48 -36.41 -7.41
N LEU A 116 13.46 -37.19 -6.33
CA LEU A 116 12.23 -37.82 -5.83
C LEU A 116 11.31 -36.80 -5.14
N GLN A 117 10.00 -36.98 -5.28
CA GLN A 117 8.98 -36.26 -4.50
C GLN A 117 8.79 -36.88 -3.10
N ALA A 118 9.91 -37.11 -2.40
CA ALA A 118 9.97 -37.77 -1.10
C ALA A 118 11.07 -37.18 -0.21
N VAL A 119 11.01 -37.47 1.09
CA VAL A 119 12.02 -37.10 2.08
C VAL A 119 12.34 -38.28 3.00
N THR A 120 13.52 -38.29 3.61
CA THR A 120 13.97 -39.36 4.50
C THR A 120 13.17 -39.42 5.83
N PRO A 121 12.92 -40.62 6.40
CA PRO A 121 13.24 -41.94 5.85
C PRO A 121 12.25 -42.37 4.76
N TYR A 122 12.76 -42.93 3.67
CA TYR A 122 11.95 -43.34 2.51
C TYR A 122 12.32 -44.75 2.04
N ARG A 123 11.33 -45.57 1.68
CA ARG A 123 11.54 -46.93 1.14
C ARG A 123 11.31 -46.92 -0.36
N TYR A 124 12.39 -47.03 -1.13
CA TYR A 124 12.37 -47.02 -2.60
C TYR A 124 12.48 -48.45 -3.12
N GLU A 125 11.42 -48.93 -3.80
CA GLU A 125 11.43 -50.21 -4.52
C GLU A 125 12.00 -49.99 -5.92
N THR A 126 12.93 -50.85 -6.32
CA THR A 126 13.67 -50.72 -7.59
C THR A 126 14.18 -52.09 -8.05
N VAL A 127 15.10 -52.11 -9.01
CA VAL A 127 15.83 -53.31 -9.42
C VAL A 127 17.19 -53.42 -8.73
N SER A 128 17.77 -54.61 -8.70
CA SER A 128 19.17 -54.80 -8.31
C SER A 128 20.13 -54.18 -9.35
N GLY A 129 21.22 -53.58 -8.88
CA GLY A 129 22.11 -52.74 -9.69
C GLY A 129 22.92 -51.74 -8.84
N VAL A 130 23.67 -50.86 -9.49
CA VAL A 130 24.40 -49.76 -8.82
C VAL A 130 23.63 -48.46 -8.97
N PHE A 131 23.51 -47.72 -7.88
CA PHE A 131 22.80 -46.45 -7.79
C PHE A 131 23.68 -45.38 -7.14
N GLU A 132 23.63 -44.17 -7.67
CA GLU A 132 24.16 -42.98 -7.01
C GLU A 132 23.03 -42.29 -6.24
N VAL A 133 23.15 -42.23 -4.91
CA VAL A 133 22.14 -41.64 -4.02
C VAL A 133 22.71 -40.35 -3.42
N THR A 134 22.06 -39.22 -3.70
CA THR A 134 22.36 -37.93 -3.08
C THR A 134 21.24 -37.53 -2.14
N MET A 135 21.60 -37.12 -0.92
CA MET A 135 20.66 -36.55 0.04
C MET A 135 21.13 -35.17 0.48
N GLY A 136 20.19 -34.30 0.87
CA GLY A 136 20.53 -32.96 1.36
C GLY A 136 19.37 -32.29 2.11
N GLN A 137 19.67 -31.19 2.78
CA GLN A 137 18.71 -30.42 3.58
C GLN A 137 19.19 -28.96 3.65
N PRO A 138 18.31 -27.95 3.80
CA PRO A 138 18.74 -26.57 4.03
C PRO A 138 19.75 -26.46 5.19
N GLU A 139 20.74 -25.58 5.04
CA GLU A 139 21.83 -25.34 6.00
C GLU A 139 22.68 -26.59 6.33
N ARG A 140 22.68 -27.60 5.44
CA ARG A 140 23.53 -28.80 5.51
C ARG A 140 24.14 -29.10 4.14
N ARG A 141 25.35 -29.65 4.12
CA ARG A 141 26.02 -30.06 2.89
C ARG A 141 25.33 -31.30 2.32
N PRO A 142 24.90 -31.31 1.05
CA PRO A 142 24.46 -32.54 0.40
C PRO A 142 25.60 -33.55 0.35
N VAL A 143 25.26 -34.84 0.45
CA VAL A 143 26.22 -35.94 0.42
C VAL A 143 25.74 -36.97 -0.59
N THR A 144 26.63 -37.36 -1.49
CA THR A 144 26.43 -38.37 -2.54
C THR A 144 27.14 -39.66 -2.15
N LYS A 145 26.48 -40.81 -2.33
CA LYS A 145 26.97 -42.15 -1.98
C LYS A 145 26.55 -43.14 -3.05
N GLN A 146 27.48 -43.93 -3.58
CA GLN A 146 27.13 -45.07 -4.43
C GLN A 146 26.70 -46.28 -3.58
N VAL A 147 25.68 -46.97 -4.05
CA VAL A 147 25.00 -48.08 -3.37
C VAL A 147 24.82 -49.22 -4.37
N THR A 148 25.22 -50.43 -4.01
CA THR A 148 24.99 -51.64 -4.84
C THR A 148 23.87 -52.46 -4.22
N LEU A 149 22.78 -52.67 -4.94
CA LEU A 149 21.66 -53.51 -4.53
C LEU A 149 21.77 -54.91 -5.16
N ASN A 150 21.67 -55.93 -4.31
CA ASN A 150 21.58 -57.33 -4.71
C ASN A 150 20.11 -57.76 -4.88
N ASN A 151 19.86 -58.80 -5.68
CA ASN A 151 18.52 -59.34 -5.92
C ASN A 151 17.93 -59.93 -4.62
N GLY A 152 16.69 -59.59 -4.33
CA GLY A 152 15.96 -60.02 -3.12
C GLY A 152 16.37 -59.30 -1.83
N VAL A 153 17.38 -58.41 -1.86
CA VAL A 153 17.90 -57.73 -0.67
C VAL A 153 17.19 -56.39 -0.43
N THR A 154 17.01 -56.05 0.85
CA THR A 154 16.67 -54.70 1.31
C THR A 154 17.88 -54.10 2.02
N GLU A 155 18.43 -53.01 1.49
CA GLU A 155 19.64 -52.34 1.99
C GLU A 155 19.29 -51.02 2.70
N GLU A 156 19.91 -50.70 3.84
CA GLU A 156 19.72 -49.40 4.49
C GLU A 156 20.85 -48.42 4.14
N VAL A 157 20.48 -47.33 3.46
CA VAL A 157 21.39 -46.28 3.02
C VAL A 157 21.27 -45.11 3.99
N ASN A 158 22.04 -45.15 5.08
CA ASN A 158 22.16 -44.02 6.00
C ASN A 158 23.23 -43.02 5.53
N ILE A 159 22.94 -41.72 5.67
CA ILE A 159 23.79 -40.56 5.32
C ILE A 159 23.71 -39.47 6.41
N ASP A 160 24.84 -39.18 7.06
CA ASP A 160 24.99 -38.01 7.94
C ASP A 160 25.17 -36.72 7.12
N LEU A 161 24.24 -35.78 7.27
CA LEU A 161 24.29 -34.49 6.60
C LEU A 161 24.96 -33.45 7.52
N ASN A 162 26.26 -33.22 7.31
CA ASN A 162 27.01 -32.25 8.10
C ASN A 162 26.43 -30.83 7.96
N PRO A 163 26.30 -30.05 9.06
CA PRO A 163 25.92 -28.65 9.00
C PRO A 163 26.83 -27.86 8.06
N ASP A 164 26.23 -27.03 7.20
CA ASP A 164 26.96 -26.02 6.45
C ASP A 164 26.78 -24.68 7.21
N PRO A 165 27.81 -24.16 7.89
CA PRO A 165 27.62 -23.07 8.83
C PRO A 165 27.19 -21.77 8.13
N HIS A 166 26.04 -21.23 8.55
CA HIS A 166 25.45 -20.00 8.04
C HIS A 166 25.27 -18.95 9.15
N GLY A 167 25.30 -17.67 8.78
CA GLY A 167 24.91 -16.54 9.62
C GLY A 167 23.83 -15.69 8.95
N SER A 168 22.98 -15.02 9.72
CA SER A 168 22.09 -13.98 9.20
C SER A 168 22.82 -12.64 9.10
N LEU A 169 22.48 -11.80 8.12
CA LEU A 169 23.01 -10.45 7.98
C LEU A 169 21.90 -9.39 7.96
N ARG A 170 22.02 -8.40 8.84
CA ARG A 170 21.25 -7.16 8.84
C ARG A 170 22.17 -5.94 8.67
N VAL A 171 21.99 -5.22 7.58
CA VAL A 171 22.65 -3.92 7.34
C VAL A 171 21.73 -2.79 7.85
N ILE A 172 22.29 -1.87 8.63
CA ILE A 172 21.67 -0.63 9.10
C ILE A 172 22.23 0.51 8.26
N ALA A 173 21.35 1.15 7.49
CA ALA A 173 21.64 2.21 6.53
C ALA A 173 20.40 3.14 6.38
N PRO A 174 20.49 4.30 5.71
CA PRO A 174 19.33 5.12 5.38
C PRO A 174 18.24 4.34 4.63
N GLY A 175 16.96 4.65 4.89
CA GLY A 175 15.81 3.88 4.35
C GLY A 175 15.66 3.91 2.82
N ASN A 176 16.38 4.79 2.12
CA ASN A 176 16.44 4.87 0.66
C ASN A 176 17.74 4.28 0.07
N ALA A 177 18.57 3.62 0.88
CA ALA A 177 19.88 3.13 0.46
C ALA A 177 19.80 1.81 -0.32
N LYS A 178 20.53 1.73 -1.43
CA LYS A 178 20.81 0.50 -2.16
C LYS A 178 22.00 -0.22 -1.51
N VAL A 179 21.76 -1.43 -1.02
CA VAL A 179 22.76 -2.34 -0.46
C VAL A 179 23.15 -3.38 -1.52
N THR A 180 24.46 -3.58 -1.73
CA THR A 180 25.02 -4.66 -2.54
C THR A 180 25.88 -5.54 -1.62
N LEU A 181 25.77 -6.86 -1.76
CA LEU A 181 26.51 -7.84 -0.96
C LEU A 181 27.29 -8.74 -1.91
N THR A 182 28.59 -8.87 -1.70
CA THR A 182 29.49 -9.67 -2.57
C THR A 182 30.29 -10.64 -1.72
N ASN A 183 30.38 -11.91 -2.11
CA ASN A 183 31.19 -12.90 -1.38
C ASN A 183 32.69 -12.80 -1.75
N HIS A 184 33.56 -13.52 -1.02
CA HIS A 184 35.00 -13.59 -1.31
C HIS A 184 35.35 -14.09 -2.73
N ALA A 185 34.43 -14.77 -3.43
CA ALA A 185 34.62 -15.20 -4.83
C ALA A 185 34.18 -14.13 -5.85
N GLY A 186 33.86 -12.90 -5.41
CA GLY A 186 33.40 -11.80 -6.28
C GLY A 186 31.96 -11.95 -6.77
N GLN A 187 31.19 -12.91 -6.25
CA GLN A 187 29.82 -13.17 -6.67
C GLN A 187 28.83 -12.31 -5.89
N ASN A 188 27.90 -11.67 -6.60
CA ASN A 188 26.82 -10.90 -6.00
C ASN A 188 25.81 -11.83 -5.32
N VAL A 189 25.44 -11.49 -4.08
CA VAL A 189 24.42 -12.17 -3.28
C VAL A 189 23.22 -11.23 -3.12
N VAL A 190 22.01 -11.75 -3.32
CA VAL A 190 20.78 -10.95 -3.21
C VAL A 190 20.53 -10.58 -1.74
N TYR A 191 20.83 -9.34 -1.37
CA TYR A 191 20.59 -8.85 -0.02
C TYR A 191 19.09 -8.63 0.26
N LYS A 192 18.66 -9.11 1.42
CA LYS A 192 17.42 -8.71 2.11
C LYS A 192 17.72 -8.65 3.62
N PRO A 193 17.02 -7.82 4.42
CA PRO A 193 17.23 -7.79 5.87
C PRO A 193 17.04 -9.17 6.50
N GLY A 194 18.06 -9.66 7.22
CA GLY A 194 18.06 -11.01 7.80
C GLY A 194 18.34 -12.13 6.80
N VAL A 195 18.92 -11.83 5.63
CA VAL A 195 19.39 -12.86 4.68
C VAL A 195 20.40 -13.78 5.37
N ARG A 196 20.20 -15.10 5.26
CA ARG A 196 21.19 -16.08 5.68
C ARG A 196 22.15 -16.41 4.55
N VAL A 197 23.44 -16.41 4.86
CA VAL A 197 24.55 -16.71 3.94
C VAL A 197 25.58 -17.60 4.65
N PRO A 198 26.38 -18.40 3.93
CA PRO A 198 27.46 -19.18 4.53
C PRO A 198 28.44 -18.28 5.32
N ILE A 199 29.00 -18.76 6.42
CA ILE A 199 30.00 -17.99 7.18
C ILE A 199 31.25 -17.72 6.33
N GLY A 200 31.87 -16.56 6.53
CA GLY A 200 33.03 -16.12 5.72
C GLY A 200 33.11 -14.61 5.58
N GLU A 201 34.05 -14.15 4.77
CA GLU A 201 34.23 -12.72 4.46
C GLU A 201 33.33 -12.29 3.29
N TYR A 202 32.63 -11.18 3.48
CA TYR A 202 31.80 -10.53 2.46
C TYR A 202 32.13 -9.04 2.37
N THR A 203 31.89 -8.44 1.22
CA THR A 203 31.94 -7.00 1.02
C THR A 203 30.51 -6.46 0.97
N VAL A 204 30.20 -5.51 1.84
CA VAL A 204 28.94 -4.75 1.85
C VAL A 204 29.21 -3.37 1.28
N GLN A 205 28.58 -3.06 0.15
CA GLN A 205 28.56 -1.71 -0.41
C GLN A 205 27.19 -1.08 -0.19
N VAL A 206 27.14 0.16 0.30
CA VAL A 206 25.91 0.92 0.47
C VAL A 206 26.01 2.25 -0.25
N SER A 207 24.97 2.57 -1.03
CA SER A 207 24.86 3.82 -1.80
C SER A 207 23.48 4.44 -1.60
N ALA A 208 23.42 5.76 -1.41
CA ALA A 208 22.17 6.49 -1.18
C ALA A 208 22.26 7.88 -1.82
N ALA A 209 21.15 8.40 -2.35
CA ALA A 209 21.14 9.73 -2.95
C ALA A 209 21.48 10.81 -1.89
N GLY A 210 22.50 11.62 -2.18
CA GLY A 210 22.99 12.68 -1.30
C GLY A 210 23.93 12.24 -0.17
N PHE A 211 24.51 11.05 -0.30
CA PHE A 211 25.52 10.51 0.61
C PHE A 211 26.72 9.95 -0.18
N ASP A 212 27.90 9.95 0.43
CA ASP A 212 29.04 9.20 -0.09
C ASP A 212 28.78 7.69 -0.02
N PRO A 213 29.13 6.90 -1.07
CA PRO A 213 29.02 5.46 -1.02
C PRO A 213 30.05 4.88 -0.05
N VAL A 214 29.62 3.95 0.80
CA VAL A 214 30.48 3.30 1.81
C VAL A 214 30.62 1.83 1.50
N GLU A 215 31.86 1.34 1.48
CA GLU A 215 32.20 -0.09 1.43
C GLU A 215 32.77 -0.54 2.78
N GLN A 216 32.32 -1.70 3.25
CA GLN A 216 32.91 -2.37 4.42
C GLN A 216 33.03 -3.87 4.16
N ARG A 217 34.19 -4.45 4.47
CA ARG A 217 34.36 -5.90 4.55
C ARG A 217 33.90 -6.40 5.91
N VAL A 218 33.10 -7.47 5.93
CA VAL A 218 32.44 -7.99 7.12
C VAL A 218 32.57 -9.50 7.17
N LYS A 219 32.96 -10.01 8.34
CA LYS A 219 33.02 -11.43 8.62
C LYS A 219 31.68 -11.90 9.16
N ILE A 220 30.97 -12.71 8.39
CA ILE A 220 29.74 -13.38 8.83
C ILE A 220 30.13 -14.60 9.65
N VAL A 221 29.65 -14.66 10.89
CA VAL A 221 29.77 -15.81 11.79
C VAL A 221 28.40 -16.43 12.06
N GLY A 222 28.37 -17.60 12.71
CA GLY A 222 27.12 -18.27 13.05
C GLY A 222 26.25 -17.45 14.01
N GLY A 223 24.94 -17.44 13.80
CA GLY A 223 24.00 -16.58 14.52
C GLY A 223 23.63 -15.32 13.72
N ASP A 224 23.35 -14.22 14.41
CA ASP A 224 22.89 -12.96 13.81
C ASP A 224 23.99 -11.90 13.76
N ASN A 225 24.28 -11.40 12.55
CA ASN A 225 25.32 -10.41 12.28
C ASN A 225 24.65 -9.09 11.92
N THR A 226 25.00 -8.00 12.62
CA THR A 226 24.49 -6.65 12.33
C THR A 226 25.63 -5.71 11.97
N VAL A 227 25.51 -5.04 10.82
CA VAL A 227 26.50 -4.10 10.27
C VAL A 227 25.85 -2.73 10.19
N ARG A 228 26.48 -1.69 10.76
CA ARG A 228 26.07 -0.29 10.60
C ARG A 228 26.97 0.38 9.58
N MET A 229 26.35 1.03 8.59
CA MET A 229 27.04 1.73 7.50
C MET A 229 26.80 3.23 7.70
N ASP A 230 27.74 3.90 8.38
CA ASP A 230 27.65 5.33 8.67
C ASP A 230 28.15 6.15 7.47
N MET A 231 27.22 6.80 6.78
CA MET A 231 27.47 7.49 5.50
C MET A 231 27.58 9.01 5.70
N ALA A 232 28.64 9.62 5.18
CA ALA A 232 28.75 11.07 5.09
C ALA A 232 27.68 11.65 4.14
N ARG A 233 27.17 12.86 4.43
CA ARG A 233 25.99 13.43 3.78
C ARG A 233 26.25 14.83 3.23
N HIS A 234 25.90 15.04 1.96
CA HIS A 234 26.15 16.28 1.24
C HIS A 234 24.97 17.24 1.29
N TYR A 235 25.24 18.54 1.45
CA TYR A 235 24.23 19.59 1.66
C TYR A 235 24.43 20.79 0.73
N GLY A 236 23.46 21.06 -0.14
CA GLY A 236 23.42 22.26 -0.96
C GLY A 236 22.52 23.36 -0.37
N GLU A 237 22.62 24.59 -0.87
CA GLU A 237 21.65 25.65 -0.54
C GLU A 237 20.38 25.52 -1.41
N PHE A 238 19.22 25.56 -0.79
CA PHE A 238 17.93 25.47 -1.49
C PHE A 238 17.14 26.77 -1.39
N ARG A 239 16.66 27.26 -2.54
CA ARG A 239 15.82 28.45 -2.68
C ARG A 239 14.49 28.10 -3.34
N VAL A 240 13.44 28.85 -3.03
CA VAL A 240 12.19 28.84 -3.79
C VAL A 240 11.92 30.26 -4.28
N GLU A 241 11.56 30.38 -5.55
CA GLU A 241 10.97 31.58 -6.12
C GLU A 241 9.54 31.23 -6.51
N VAL A 242 8.55 31.94 -5.98
CA VAL A 242 7.13 31.65 -6.22
C VAL A 242 6.38 32.89 -6.69
N VAL A 243 5.47 32.71 -7.63
CA VAL A 243 4.50 33.72 -8.07
C VAL A 243 3.08 33.12 -7.93
N PRO A 244 2.13 33.81 -7.27
CA PRO A 244 2.28 35.11 -6.62
C PRO A 244 3.14 35.04 -5.35
N ALA A 245 3.65 36.19 -4.89
CA ALA A 245 4.67 36.28 -3.83
C ALA A 245 4.12 36.05 -2.41
N ASP A 246 2.80 36.07 -2.24
CA ASP A 246 2.05 35.76 -1.02
C ASP A 246 1.71 34.26 -0.88
N ALA A 247 2.11 33.43 -1.85
CA ALA A 247 1.87 31.99 -1.82
C ALA A 247 2.49 31.32 -0.58
N ASP A 248 1.70 30.50 0.12
CA ASP A 248 2.20 29.63 1.17
C ASP A 248 2.96 28.45 0.54
N VAL A 249 4.22 28.29 0.95
CA VAL A 249 5.16 27.31 0.41
C VAL A 249 5.61 26.36 1.51
N THR A 250 5.58 25.06 1.21
CA THR A 250 6.27 24.04 2.02
C THR A 250 7.34 23.33 1.21
N VAL A 251 8.42 22.94 1.89
CA VAL A 251 9.59 22.24 1.31
C VAL A 251 9.86 21.00 2.15
N ASN A 252 9.69 19.81 1.56
CA ASN A 252 9.64 18.51 2.24
C ASN A 252 8.61 18.44 3.39
N GLY A 253 7.55 19.26 3.34
CA GLY A 253 6.50 19.35 4.36
C GLY A 253 6.65 20.55 5.32
N ASP A 254 7.88 20.99 5.63
CA ASP A 254 8.12 22.17 6.47
C ASP A 254 7.67 23.45 5.77
N ARG A 255 7.16 24.44 6.51
CA ARG A 255 6.95 25.79 5.95
C ARG A 255 8.28 26.42 5.53
N TYR A 256 8.31 26.98 4.32
CA TYR A 256 9.46 27.70 3.77
C TYR A 256 9.41 29.17 4.19
N THR A 257 10.49 29.66 4.79
CA THR A 257 10.64 31.04 5.27
C THR A 257 11.78 31.81 4.60
N GLY A 258 12.58 31.14 3.77
CA GLY A 258 13.75 31.71 3.09
C GLY A 258 14.79 30.64 2.70
N PRO A 259 15.88 31.03 2.01
CA PRO A 259 16.96 30.14 1.64
C PRO A 259 17.50 29.33 2.83
N ARG A 260 17.61 28.01 2.68
CA ARG A 260 18.14 27.12 3.72
C ARG A 260 19.00 26.01 3.12
N ARG A 261 20.06 25.58 3.83
CA ARG A 261 20.81 24.39 3.43
C ARG A 261 19.94 23.15 3.65
N LEU A 262 19.85 22.30 2.62
CA LEU A 262 19.14 21.02 2.67
C LEU A 262 20.06 19.90 2.20
N PRO A 263 19.80 18.65 2.62
CA PRO A 263 20.49 17.50 2.06
C PRO A 263 20.25 17.39 0.55
N THR A 264 21.30 17.05 -0.17
CA THR A 264 21.24 16.81 -1.62
C THR A 264 20.36 15.60 -1.98
N GLY A 265 19.86 15.58 -3.21
CA GLY A 265 18.83 14.65 -3.68
C GLY A 265 17.52 15.34 -4.07
N SER A 266 16.43 14.59 -4.20
CA SER A 266 15.11 15.12 -4.58
C SER A 266 14.46 15.87 -3.42
N VAL A 267 14.30 17.19 -3.58
CA VAL A 267 13.52 18.05 -2.68
C VAL A 267 12.12 18.27 -3.27
N GLU A 268 11.07 18.03 -2.49
CA GLU A 268 9.69 18.34 -2.89
C GLU A 268 9.29 19.73 -2.39
N VAL A 269 8.73 20.54 -3.29
CA VAL A 269 8.18 21.86 -2.98
C VAL A 269 6.70 21.87 -3.32
N ARG A 270 5.87 22.33 -2.39
CA ARG A 270 4.44 22.56 -2.60
C ARG A 270 4.14 24.03 -2.40
N ALA A 271 3.38 24.62 -3.30
CA ALA A 271 2.98 26.02 -3.25
C ALA A 271 1.47 26.16 -3.48
N ARG A 272 0.83 27.07 -2.73
CA ARG A 272 -0.61 27.38 -2.81
C ARG A 272 -0.84 28.87 -2.59
N ALA A 273 -1.79 29.45 -3.31
CA ALA A 273 -2.25 30.82 -3.10
C ALA A 273 -3.75 30.91 -3.38
N MET A 274 -4.44 31.82 -2.69
CA MET A 274 -5.89 32.04 -2.83
C MET A 274 -6.26 32.34 -4.29
N GLY A 275 -7.16 31.54 -4.88
CA GLY A 275 -7.58 31.71 -6.27
C GLY A 275 -6.55 31.24 -7.30
N TYR A 276 -5.55 30.44 -6.91
CA TYR A 276 -4.56 29.82 -7.80
C TYR A 276 -4.50 28.30 -7.63
N ARG A 277 -4.28 27.57 -8.72
CA ARG A 277 -4.07 26.12 -8.69
C ARG A 277 -2.78 25.79 -7.94
N SER A 278 -2.89 25.11 -6.79
CA SER A 278 -1.73 24.66 -6.03
C SER A 278 -0.85 23.72 -6.84
N GLN A 279 0.48 23.92 -6.81
CA GLN A 279 1.45 23.10 -7.53
C GLN A 279 2.35 22.33 -6.57
N ILE A 280 2.71 21.10 -6.95
CA ILE A 280 3.81 20.33 -6.34
C ILE A 280 4.90 20.16 -7.40
N LYS A 281 6.15 20.46 -7.04
CA LYS A 281 7.32 20.40 -7.91
C LYS A 281 8.47 19.73 -7.17
N ARG A 282 9.07 18.70 -7.77
CA ARG A 282 10.30 18.07 -7.26
C ARG A 282 11.52 18.66 -7.97
N VAL A 283 12.58 18.94 -7.23
CA VAL A 283 13.82 19.55 -7.71
C VAL A 283 15.00 18.78 -7.14
N ASN A 284 15.92 18.37 -8.00
CA ASN A 284 17.17 17.73 -7.56
C ASN A 284 18.15 18.80 -7.06
N LEU A 285 18.51 18.71 -5.79
CA LEU A 285 19.49 19.56 -5.12
C LEU A 285 20.87 18.89 -5.18
N GLY A 286 21.85 19.57 -5.80
CA GLY A 286 23.27 19.24 -5.71
C GLY A 286 24.02 20.15 -4.72
N GLU A 287 25.30 19.90 -4.48
CA GLU A 287 26.12 20.69 -3.54
C GLU A 287 26.20 22.18 -3.91
N GLY A 288 26.27 22.49 -5.21
CA GLY A 288 26.20 23.86 -5.75
C GLY A 288 24.84 24.55 -5.57
N GLY A 289 23.88 23.91 -4.89
CA GLY A 289 22.56 24.45 -4.61
C GLY A 289 21.52 24.16 -5.70
N ALA A 290 20.29 24.60 -5.44
CA ALA A 290 19.19 24.58 -6.42
C ALA A 290 18.13 25.63 -6.09
N THR A 291 17.40 26.09 -7.12
CA THR A 291 16.28 27.03 -6.96
C THR A 291 15.01 26.47 -7.61
N ALA A 292 13.97 26.25 -6.81
CA ALA A 292 12.65 25.88 -7.29
C ALA A 292 11.88 27.13 -7.74
N LYS A 293 11.90 27.44 -9.03
CA LYS A 293 11.04 28.46 -9.63
C LYS A 293 9.64 27.89 -9.87
N ILE A 294 8.60 28.53 -9.33
CA ILE A 294 7.19 28.12 -9.39
C ILE A 294 6.33 29.30 -9.83
N GLN A 295 5.50 29.10 -10.84
CA GLN A 295 4.45 30.02 -11.26
C GLN A 295 3.13 29.29 -11.07
N LEU A 296 2.29 29.74 -10.13
CA LEU A 296 0.96 29.18 -9.96
C LEU A 296 0.03 29.72 -11.06
N GLU A 297 -0.90 28.86 -11.51
CA GLU A 297 -1.90 29.23 -12.51
C GLU A 297 -3.13 29.83 -11.83
N ALA A 298 -3.52 31.05 -12.21
CA ALA A 298 -4.75 31.66 -11.71
C ALA A 298 -5.98 30.81 -12.07
N MET A 299 -6.88 30.60 -11.10
CA MET A 299 -8.05 29.75 -11.29
C MET A 299 -9.08 30.45 -12.19
N ARG A 300 -9.29 29.90 -13.39
CA ARG A 300 -10.41 30.31 -14.25
C ARG A 300 -11.71 29.81 -13.65
N VAL A 301 -12.57 30.75 -13.27
CA VAL A 301 -13.87 30.53 -12.62
C VAL A 301 -14.92 31.43 -13.26
N THR A 302 -16.20 31.06 -13.13
CA THR A 302 -17.33 31.90 -13.58
C THR A 302 -18.08 32.44 -12.37
N ALA A 303 -18.48 33.71 -12.38
CA ALA A 303 -19.36 34.25 -11.34
C ALA A 303 -20.69 33.47 -11.31
N GLY A 304 -21.20 33.15 -10.12
CA GLY A 304 -22.41 32.32 -9.99
C GLY A 304 -22.18 30.81 -10.19
N GLN A 305 -20.95 30.36 -10.48
CA GLN A 305 -20.62 28.94 -10.57
C GLN A 305 -20.74 28.29 -9.19
N ARG A 306 -21.52 27.21 -9.09
CA ARG A 306 -21.71 26.49 -7.83
C ARG A 306 -20.58 25.48 -7.57
N LEU A 307 -20.26 25.29 -6.29
CA LEU A 307 -19.43 24.20 -5.79
C LEU A 307 -19.95 23.72 -4.43
N GLN A 308 -19.64 22.47 -4.07
CA GLN A 308 -20.06 21.87 -2.80
C GLN A 308 -19.05 20.79 -2.39
N ASP A 309 -18.38 20.97 -1.26
CA ASP A 309 -17.43 19.96 -0.76
C ASP A 309 -18.16 18.78 -0.09
N ARG A 310 -17.45 17.68 0.09
CA ARG A 310 -17.90 16.51 0.85
C ARG A 310 -17.08 16.38 2.14
N LEU A 311 -17.75 16.20 3.27
CA LEU A 311 -17.14 15.92 4.57
C LEU A 311 -16.69 14.45 4.62
N LYS A 312 -15.77 14.10 5.54
CA LYS A 312 -15.29 12.71 5.73
C LYS A 312 -16.41 11.70 6.00
N SER A 313 -17.51 12.14 6.61
CA SER A 313 -18.72 11.35 6.86
C SER A 313 -19.53 11.03 5.60
N GLY A 314 -19.16 11.57 4.43
CA GLY A 314 -19.91 11.44 3.18
C GLY A 314 -21.01 12.47 2.99
N ARG A 315 -21.42 13.20 4.06
CA ARG A 315 -22.32 14.36 4.00
C ARG A 315 -21.73 15.46 3.11
N MET A 316 -22.57 16.20 2.39
CA MET A 316 -22.15 17.39 1.66
C MET A 316 -22.11 18.63 2.58
N ALA A 317 -21.15 19.53 2.36
CA ALA A 317 -21.12 20.85 2.98
C ALA A 317 -22.27 21.74 2.44
N PRO A 318 -22.54 22.92 3.04
CA PRO A 318 -23.43 23.92 2.44
C PRO A 318 -23.04 24.23 0.98
N GLN A 319 -24.03 24.51 0.12
CA GLN A 319 -23.74 24.88 -1.27
C GLN A 319 -23.11 26.27 -1.34
N MET A 320 -22.02 26.38 -2.08
CA MET A 320 -21.30 27.62 -2.30
C MET A 320 -21.47 28.09 -3.75
N THR A 321 -21.39 29.39 -3.97
CA THR A 321 -21.34 30.03 -5.29
C THR A 321 -20.11 30.93 -5.39
N ILE A 322 -19.48 30.97 -6.56
CA ILE A 322 -18.25 31.74 -6.78
C ILE A 322 -18.54 33.23 -6.96
N VAL A 323 -17.87 34.03 -6.13
CA VAL A 323 -17.75 35.48 -6.23
C VAL A 323 -16.46 35.81 -7.00
N PRO A 324 -16.53 36.59 -8.10
CA PRO A 324 -15.37 36.88 -8.94
C PRO A 324 -14.42 37.91 -8.29
N ALA A 325 -13.13 37.86 -8.63
CA ALA A 325 -12.22 38.98 -8.40
C ALA A 325 -12.73 40.26 -9.11
N GLY A 326 -12.54 41.43 -8.49
CA GLY A 326 -13.08 42.69 -8.97
C GLY A 326 -13.02 43.81 -7.94
N GLU A 327 -13.69 44.93 -8.23
CA GLU A 327 -13.77 46.09 -7.34
C GLU A 327 -15.19 46.66 -7.26
N PHE A 328 -15.50 47.30 -6.13
CA PHE A 328 -16.81 47.89 -5.85
C PHE A 328 -16.70 49.12 -4.92
N ARG A 329 -17.80 49.85 -4.76
CA ARG A 329 -17.94 50.93 -3.77
C ARG A 329 -18.57 50.35 -2.50
N MET A 330 -17.79 50.29 -1.42
CA MET A 330 -18.23 49.85 -0.09
C MET A 330 -18.72 51.05 0.72
N GLY A 331 -19.81 50.87 1.48
CA GLY A 331 -20.48 51.94 2.22
C GLY A 331 -21.44 52.78 1.37
N ASP A 332 -22.03 53.80 1.99
CA ASP A 332 -22.91 54.79 1.36
C ASP A 332 -22.67 56.17 1.97
N ASP A 333 -22.47 57.19 1.13
CA ASP A 333 -22.29 58.59 1.55
C ASP A 333 -23.62 59.22 2.02
N ALA A 334 -24.76 58.65 1.62
CA ALA A 334 -26.10 59.03 2.09
C ALA A 334 -26.56 58.24 3.34
N GLY A 335 -26.04 57.03 3.56
CA GLY A 335 -26.39 56.12 4.66
C GLY A 335 -26.01 56.63 6.06
N ALA A 336 -26.10 55.78 7.10
CA ALA A 336 -25.76 56.15 8.47
C ALA A 336 -24.28 56.54 8.64
N ALA A 337 -23.95 57.22 9.74
CA ALA A 337 -22.58 57.72 9.96
C ALA A 337 -21.49 56.63 9.95
N GLY A 338 -21.83 55.39 10.33
CA GLY A 338 -20.93 54.24 10.27
C GLY A 338 -20.72 53.66 8.86
N GLU A 339 -21.55 54.05 7.87
CA GLU A 339 -21.47 53.60 6.47
C GLU A 339 -20.59 54.53 5.62
N ARG A 340 -20.09 55.63 6.21
CA ARG A 340 -19.38 56.72 5.53
C ARG A 340 -17.88 56.74 5.87
N PRO A 341 -17.02 57.26 4.97
CA PRO A 341 -17.30 57.58 3.57
C PRO A 341 -17.39 56.32 2.71
N ALA A 342 -18.18 56.38 1.64
CA ALA A 342 -18.20 55.31 0.66
C ALA A 342 -16.91 55.33 -0.17
N HIS A 343 -16.28 54.17 -0.34
CA HIS A 343 -14.89 54.07 -0.81
C HIS A 343 -14.67 52.81 -1.66
N THR A 344 -13.61 52.79 -2.48
CA THR A 344 -13.36 51.66 -3.39
C THR A 344 -12.66 50.52 -2.66
N VAL A 345 -13.18 49.31 -2.76
CA VAL A 345 -12.51 48.08 -2.34
C VAL A 345 -12.28 47.17 -3.54
N ARG A 346 -11.08 46.58 -3.65
CA ARG A 346 -10.68 45.66 -4.73
C ARG A 346 -10.24 44.30 -4.18
N HIS A 347 -10.99 43.25 -4.49
CA HIS A 347 -10.64 41.86 -4.23
C HIS A 347 -9.83 41.32 -5.41
N LEU A 348 -8.55 41.00 -5.19
CA LEU A 348 -7.62 40.56 -6.25
C LEU A 348 -7.85 39.12 -6.72
N VAL A 349 -8.59 38.33 -5.97
CA VAL A 349 -8.73 36.88 -6.12
C VAL A 349 -10.20 36.48 -5.93
N PRO A 350 -10.71 35.49 -6.68
CA PRO A 350 -12.07 34.99 -6.47
C PRO A 350 -12.14 34.17 -5.18
N PHE A 351 -13.35 34.09 -4.61
CA PHE A 351 -13.68 33.26 -3.45
C PHE A 351 -15.07 32.65 -3.64
N ALA A 352 -15.50 31.75 -2.76
CA ALA A 352 -16.86 31.21 -2.80
C ALA A 352 -17.63 31.56 -1.52
N VAL A 353 -18.92 31.88 -1.65
CA VAL A 353 -19.82 32.26 -0.55
C VAL A 353 -20.95 31.25 -0.47
N SER A 354 -21.46 30.91 0.73
CA SER A 354 -22.62 30.01 0.83
C SER A 354 -23.86 30.68 0.23
N ILE A 355 -24.59 29.92 -0.60
CA ILE A 355 -25.75 30.41 -1.36
C ILE A 355 -26.83 30.97 -0.42
N THR A 356 -26.97 30.35 0.74
CA THR A 356 -27.82 30.75 1.86
C THR A 356 -26.98 30.98 3.12
N GLU A 357 -27.63 31.40 4.20
CA GLU A 357 -27.15 31.18 5.56
C GLU A 357 -26.91 29.68 5.83
N VAL A 358 -26.15 29.36 6.87
CA VAL A 358 -25.98 27.98 7.37
C VAL A 358 -27.28 27.51 8.01
N THR A 359 -27.74 26.31 7.64
CA THR A 359 -29.00 25.76 8.14
C THR A 359 -28.87 25.19 9.56
N VAL A 360 -30.01 25.03 10.24
CA VAL A 360 -30.08 24.29 11.52
C VAL A 360 -29.58 22.85 11.34
N ASP A 361 -29.88 22.17 10.23
CA ASP A 361 -29.41 20.80 10.01
C ASP A 361 -27.88 20.72 9.79
N ASP A 362 -27.28 21.69 9.10
CA ASP A 362 -25.83 21.81 8.96
C ASP A 362 -25.14 22.12 10.30
N TRP A 363 -25.77 22.96 11.13
CA TRP A 363 -25.30 23.22 12.50
C TRP A 363 -25.36 21.97 13.37
N MET A 364 -26.45 21.21 13.30
CA MET A 364 -26.62 19.98 14.06
C MET A 364 -25.64 18.88 13.62
N ALA A 365 -25.16 18.88 12.37
CA ALA A 365 -24.06 18.02 11.95
C ALA A 365 -22.73 18.37 12.63
N PHE A 366 -22.42 19.66 12.82
CA PHE A 366 -21.27 20.12 13.62
C PHE A 366 -21.40 19.71 15.09
N VAL A 367 -22.57 19.93 15.69
CA VAL A 367 -22.84 19.53 17.09
C VAL A 367 -22.67 18.03 17.27
N ALA A 368 -23.29 17.20 16.42
CA ALA A 368 -23.19 15.75 16.50
C ALA A 368 -21.74 15.24 16.34
N ALA A 369 -20.93 15.92 15.51
CA ALA A 369 -19.53 15.55 15.28
C ALA A 369 -18.55 16.03 16.37
N THR A 370 -18.95 16.97 17.25
CA THR A 370 -18.02 17.62 18.20
C THR A 370 -18.50 17.69 19.65
N GLY A 371 -19.75 17.34 19.93
CA GLY A 371 -20.35 17.48 21.26
C GLY A 371 -20.52 18.93 21.72
N ARG A 372 -20.54 19.90 20.79
CA ARG A 372 -20.68 21.33 21.12
C ARG A 372 -22.06 21.59 21.76
N ALA A 373 -22.09 22.33 22.88
CA ALA A 373 -23.34 22.70 23.53
C ALA A 373 -24.21 23.57 22.61
N ILE A 374 -25.52 23.28 22.60
CA ILE A 374 -26.56 24.04 21.89
C ILE A 374 -27.17 25.07 22.86
N ASP A 375 -27.48 26.28 22.39
CA ASP A 375 -28.33 27.21 23.13
C ASP A 375 -29.76 26.67 23.16
N LYS A 376 -30.34 26.52 24.35
CA LYS A 376 -31.69 25.92 24.55
C LYS A 376 -32.83 26.67 23.85
N ARG A 377 -32.57 27.87 23.30
CA ARG A 377 -33.51 28.68 22.53
C ARG A 377 -33.55 28.34 21.04
N LEU A 378 -32.54 27.63 20.52
CA LEU A 378 -32.51 27.15 19.13
C LEU A 378 -33.53 26.02 18.93
N ASP A 379 -34.51 26.23 18.06
CA ASP A 379 -35.44 25.17 17.65
C ASP A 379 -34.78 24.23 16.64
N VAL A 380 -34.28 23.10 17.15
CA VAL A 380 -33.63 22.05 16.36
C VAL A 380 -34.57 21.29 15.41
N THR A 381 -35.88 21.55 15.43
CA THR A 381 -36.84 20.97 14.48
C THR A 381 -36.90 21.71 13.15
N LEU A 382 -36.55 23.00 13.14
CA LEU A 382 -36.58 23.89 11.98
C LEU A 382 -35.36 23.69 11.05
N LYS A 383 -35.12 22.43 10.64
CA LYS A 383 -33.93 21.96 9.89
C LYS A 383 -33.45 22.89 8.78
N ASP A 384 -34.37 23.36 7.94
CA ASP A 384 -34.08 24.15 6.73
C ASP A 384 -34.12 25.67 6.98
N HIS A 385 -34.27 26.13 8.22
CA HIS A 385 -34.19 27.55 8.59
C HIS A 385 -32.73 27.96 8.85
N PRO A 386 -32.39 29.26 8.83
CA PRO A 386 -31.07 29.72 9.25
C PRO A 386 -30.82 29.35 10.71
N VAL A 387 -29.61 28.90 11.04
CA VAL A 387 -29.24 28.69 12.44
C VAL A 387 -29.05 30.04 13.13
N THR A 388 -29.79 30.28 14.21
CA THR A 388 -29.58 31.44 15.09
C THR A 388 -29.24 31.00 16.53
N HIS A 389 -29.17 31.95 17.46
CA HIS A 389 -28.57 31.75 18.79
C HIS A 389 -27.11 31.25 18.74
N VAL A 390 -26.40 31.58 17.66
CA VAL A 390 -24.96 31.31 17.49
C VAL A 390 -24.15 32.56 17.90
N SER A 391 -23.20 32.39 18.82
CA SER A 391 -22.19 33.41 19.12
C SER A 391 -21.07 33.37 18.10
N TRP A 392 -20.30 34.46 17.98
CA TRP A 392 -19.16 34.54 17.06
C TRP A 392 -18.13 33.41 17.32
N ASP A 393 -17.78 33.13 18.57
CA ASP A 393 -16.91 31.98 18.92
C ASP A 393 -17.45 30.62 18.46
N ASN A 394 -18.77 30.44 18.51
CA ASN A 394 -19.43 29.24 18.04
C ASN A 394 -19.37 29.15 16.50
N ALA A 395 -19.56 30.27 15.80
CA ALA A 395 -19.35 30.37 14.36
C ALA A 395 -17.90 30.02 13.96
N ILE A 396 -16.91 30.58 14.67
CA ILE A 396 -15.49 30.28 14.46
C ILE A 396 -15.16 28.82 14.76
N ALA A 397 -15.77 28.21 15.76
CA ALA A 397 -15.64 26.77 16.02
C ALA A 397 -16.22 25.92 14.88
N TYR A 398 -17.37 26.30 14.34
CA TYR A 398 -18.02 25.64 13.19
C TYR A 398 -17.15 25.71 11.92
N VAL A 399 -16.69 26.89 11.50
CA VAL A 399 -15.90 27.02 10.26
C VAL A 399 -14.52 26.35 10.36
N ARG A 400 -13.91 26.37 11.56
CA ARG A 400 -12.69 25.60 11.86
C ARG A 400 -12.94 24.09 11.81
N TRP A 401 -14.12 23.61 12.21
CA TRP A 401 -14.50 22.19 12.05
C TRP A 401 -14.73 21.82 10.58
N LEU A 402 -15.53 22.61 9.86
CA LEU A 402 -15.85 22.35 8.44
C LEU A 402 -14.60 22.35 7.56
N SER A 403 -13.64 23.23 7.85
CA SER A 403 -12.30 23.21 7.23
C SER A 403 -11.57 21.89 7.44
N ARG A 404 -11.57 21.35 8.67
CA ARG A 404 -10.92 20.06 8.99
C ARG A 404 -11.63 18.87 8.36
N GLU A 405 -12.95 18.96 8.13
CA GLU A 405 -13.75 17.88 7.54
C GLU A 405 -13.76 17.85 6.01
N THR A 406 -13.53 18.99 5.36
CA THR A 406 -13.46 19.10 3.89
C THR A 406 -12.04 19.14 3.34
N GLY A 407 -11.07 19.64 4.13
CA GLY A 407 -9.71 19.91 3.68
C GLY A 407 -9.55 21.24 2.92
N ALA A 408 -10.65 21.96 2.67
CA ALA A 408 -10.65 23.34 2.20
C ALA A 408 -10.55 24.32 3.40
N VAL A 409 -10.32 25.61 3.14
CA VAL A 409 -10.39 26.65 4.17
C VAL A 409 -11.78 27.28 4.13
N TYR A 410 -12.52 27.13 5.23
CA TYR A 410 -13.80 27.79 5.49
C TYR A 410 -13.65 28.80 6.62
N ARG A 411 -14.28 29.96 6.48
CA ARG A 411 -14.29 31.06 7.45
C ARG A 411 -15.59 31.86 7.36
N LEU A 412 -15.79 32.81 8.27
CA LEU A 412 -16.76 33.88 8.04
C LEU A 412 -16.24 34.82 6.92
N PRO A 413 -17.14 35.49 6.16
CA PRO A 413 -16.74 36.61 5.31
C PRO A 413 -16.09 37.71 6.14
N SER A 414 -15.09 38.39 5.59
CA SER A 414 -14.79 39.75 6.03
C SER A 414 -15.99 40.65 5.69
N GLU A 415 -16.09 41.78 6.37
CA GLU A 415 -17.19 42.72 6.13
C GLU A 415 -17.19 43.26 4.69
N SER A 416 -16.02 43.39 4.08
CA SER A 416 -15.88 43.80 2.68
C SER A 416 -16.30 42.71 1.70
N GLU A 417 -15.97 41.46 1.96
CA GLU A 417 -16.42 40.32 1.16
C GLU A 417 -17.95 40.14 1.25
N TRP A 418 -18.54 40.38 2.43
CA TRP A 418 -19.99 40.34 2.62
C TRP A 418 -20.69 41.38 1.74
N GLU A 419 -20.28 42.65 1.83
CA GLU A 419 -20.94 43.73 1.07
C GLU A 419 -20.73 43.60 -0.44
N TYR A 420 -19.53 43.16 -0.86
CA TYR A 420 -19.23 42.85 -2.25
C TYR A 420 -20.15 41.75 -2.79
N ALA A 421 -20.26 40.65 -2.05
CA ALA A 421 -21.12 39.51 -2.36
C ALA A 421 -22.60 39.89 -2.38
N ALA A 422 -23.05 40.73 -1.44
CA ALA A 422 -24.42 41.21 -1.36
C ALA A 422 -24.81 42.05 -2.59
N ARG A 423 -23.98 43.04 -2.95
CA ARG A 423 -24.21 43.97 -4.07
C ARG A 423 -24.14 43.29 -5.44
N ALA A 424 -23.32 42.25 -5.60
CA ALA A 424 -23.15 41.48 -6.84
C ALA A 424 -22.93 42.31 -8.12
N GLY A 425 -22.19 43.42 -8.00
CA GLY A 425 -21.89 44.37 -9.09
C GLY A 425 -22.80 45.61 -9.18
N THR A 426 -23.79 45.75 -8.29
CA THR A 426 -24.65 46.95 -8.20
C THR A 426 -24.09 48.02 -7.25
N SER A 427 -24.60 49.25 -7.38
CA SER A 427 -24.28 50.38 -6.49
C SER A 427 -25.51 50.97 -5.79
N THR A 428 -26.66 50.29 -5.87
CA THR A 428 -27.94 50.68 -5.26
C THR A 428 -28.01 50.27 -3.79
N GLN A 429 -29.09 50.62 -3.08
CA GLN A 429 -29.25 50.24 -1.67
C GLN A 429 -29.39 48.72 -1.52
N TRP A 430 -30.19 48.09 -2.38
CA TRP A 430 -30.30 46.64 -2.52
C TRP A 430 -29.90 46.21 -3.94
N TYR A 431 -29.54 44.94 -4.16
CA TYR A 431 -29.09 44.44 -5.47
C TYR A 431 -30.19 44.50 -6.56
N PHE A 432 -31.45 44.69 -6.18
CA PHE A 432 -32.59 44.83 -7.08
C PHE A 432 -33.00 46.29 -7.32
N GLY A 433 -32.45 47.26 -6.57
CA GLY A 433 -32.77 48.68 -6.71
C GLY A 433 -32.69 49.47 -5.39
N SER A 434 -33.39 50.60 -5.35
CA SER A 434 -33.54 51.45 -4.16
C SER A 434 -35.01 51.75 -3.83
N ASP A 435 -35.94 50.92 -4.31
CA ASP A 435 -37.34 50.93 -3.88
C ASP A 435 -37.51 49.84 -2.80
N PRO A 436 -37.83 50.19 -1.53
CA PRO A 436 -37.94 49.21 -0.47
C PRO A 436 -39.07 48.19 -0.70
N THR A 437 -40.11 48.52 -1.48
CA THR A 437 -41.24 47.59 -1.74
C THR A 437 -40.82 46.34 -2.52
N GLY A 438 -39.64 46.35 -3.16
CA GLY A 438 -39.04 45.15 -3.74
C GLY A 438 -38.58 44.12 -2.70
N LEU A 439 -38.34 44.51 -1.44
CA LEU A 439 -37.77 43.62 -0.41
C LEU A 439 -38.50 42.29 -0.28
N CYS A 440 -39.84 42.29 -0.29
CA CYS A 440 -40.63 41.06 -0.09
C CYS A 440 -40.50 40.00 -1.20
N ALA A 441 -39.91 40.35 -2.36
CA ALA A 441 -39.53 39.38 -3.40
C ALA A 441 -38.09 38.85 -3.25
N HIS A 442 -37.27 39.54 -2.45
CA HIS A 442 -35.80 39.45 -2.41
C HIS A 442 -35.22 39.15 -1.01
N GLY A 443 -36.05 39.15 0.05
CA GLY A 443 -35.69 38.90 1.44
C GLY A 443 -36.92 38.77 2.37
N ASN A 444 -36.68 38.46 3.65
CA ASN A 444 -37.70 38.32 4.71
C ASN A 444 -37.52 39.45 5.72
N VAL A 445 -38.45 40.41 5.82
CA VAL A 445 -38.21 41.68 6.54
C VAL A 445 -39.43 42.14 7.32
N ALA A 446 -39.31 43.21 8.12
CA ALA A 446 -40.48 43.80 8.75
C ALA A 446 -41.46 44.36 7.71
N ASP A 447 -42.59 43.67 7.52
CA ASP A 447 -43.53 43.83 6.41
C ASP A 447 -45.01 43.77 6.88
N ALA A 448 -45.95 43.62 5.93
CA ALA A 448 -47.37 43.41 6.24
C ALA A 448 -47.66 42.09 6.97
N ALA A 449 -46.92 41.00 6.71
CA ALA A 449 -47.08 39.73 7.41
C ALA A 449 -46.66 39.85 8.89
N LEU A 450 -45.51 40.47 9.18
CA LEU A 450 -45.04 40.80 10.52
C LEU A 450 -46.06 41.68 11.28
N LYS A 451 -46.62 42.71 10.62
CA LYS A 451 -47.65 43.60 11.19
C LYS A 451 -48.90 42.85 11.70
N THR A 452 -49.20 41.65 11.21
CA THR A 452 -50.33 40.84 11.72
C THR A 452 -50.22 40.52 13.21
N LYS A 453 -48.99 40.39 13.74
CA LYS A 453 -48.69 40.18 15.17
C LYS A 453 -48.06 41.41 15.83
N PHE A 454 -47.20 42.14 15.12
CA PHE A 454 -46.38 43.23 15.66
C PHE A 454 -46.85 44.59 15.11
N ARG A 455 -48.10 44.96 15.42
CA ARG A 455 -48.83 46.08 14.80
C ARG A 455 -48.13 47.44 14.85
N GLU A 456 -47.36 47.70 15.91
CA GLU A 456 -46.71 49.01 16.13
C GLU A 456 -45.31 49.13 15.48
N TRP A 457 -44.72 48.03 15.00
CA TRP A 457 -43.34 48.03 14.49
C TRP A 457 -43.23 48.68 13.11
N THR A 458 -42.14 49.39 12.82
CA THR A 458 -41.87 49.94 11.48
C THR A 458 -41.81 48.79 10.46
N ALA A 459 -42.50 48.92 9.34
CA ALA A 459 -42.61 47.88 8.34
C ALA A 459 -42.74 48.45 6.92
N VAL A 460 -42.25 47.73 5.93
CA VAL A 460 -42.41 48.05 4.50
C VAL A 460 -43.83 47.76 4.02
N ALA A 461 -44.28 48.53 3.02
CA ALA A 461 -45.58 48.37 2.37
C ALA A 461 -45.61 47.24 1.32
N CYS A 462 -45.11 46.05 1.67
CA CYS A 462 -45.26 44.82 0.89
C CYS A 462 -45.53 43.62 1.83
N ASP A 463 -45.72 42.42 1.28
CA ASP A 463 -45.96 41.17 2.03
C ASP A 463 -45.07 40.05 1.46
N ASP A 464 -44.21 39.46 2.30
CA ASP A 464 -43.31 38.35 1.95
C ASP A 464 -43.86 36.95 2.35
N GLY A 465 -44.95 36.97 3.11
CA GLY A 465 -45.65 35.80 3.65
C GLY A 465 -45.08 35.25 4.96
N SER A 466 -44.14 35.94 5.62
CA SER A 466 -43.42 35.43 6.79
C SER A 466 -43.57 36.33 8.02
N VAL A 467 -44.16 35.80 9.10
CA VAL A 467 -44.31 36.53 10.37
C VAL A 467 -43.06 36.39 11.28
N ARG A 468 -42.06 35.60 10.84
CA ARG A 468 -40.78 35.27 11.48
C ARG A 468 -39.79 34.78 10.42
N MET A 469 -38.55 34.49 10.81
CA MET A 469 -37.59 33.68 10.04
C MET A 469 -38.26 32.47 9.37
N ASN A 470 -37.82 32.15 8.16
CA ASN A 470 -38.41 31.12 7.31
C ASN A 470 -37.32 30.16 6.79
N SER A 471 -37.71 29.15 6.02
CA SER A 471 -36.76 28.25 5.33
C SER A 471 -35.83 29.03 4.41
N VAL A 472 -34.52 28.76 4.47
CA VAL A 472 -33.53 29.42 3.60
C VAL A 472 -33.78 29.14 2.12
N GLY A 473 -33.26 29.99 1.26
CA GLY A 473 -33.34 29.86 -0.18
C GLY A 473 -34.73 30.18 -0.77
N ARG A 474 -35.62 30.80 0.01
CA ARG A 474 -37.01 31.10 -0.39
C ARG A 474 -37.08 32.24 -1.42
N TYR A 475 -36.33 33.32 -1.19
CA TYR A 475 -36.46 34.56 -1.96
C TYR A 475 -35.65 34.55 -3.26
N ALA A 476 -35.79 35.58 -4.08
CA ALA A 476 -34.97 35.74 -5.28
C ALA A 476 -33.47 35.83 -4.94
N ALA A 477 -32.63 35.51 -5.93
CA ALA A 477 -31.18 35.56 -5.80
C ALA A 477 -30.61 36.82 -6.47
N ASN A 478 -29.44 37.26 -6.02
CA ASN A 478 -28.67 38.29 -6.72
C ASN A 478 -27.95 37.74 -7.96
N ALA A 479 -27.25 38.61 -8.69
CA ALA A 479 -26.59 38.26 -9.96
C ALA A 479 -25.52 37.15 -9.86
N TRP A 480 -25.04 36.82 -8.65
CA TRP A 480 -24.09 35.72 -8.40
C TRP A 480 -24.76 34.50 -7.75
N GLY A 481 -26.10 34.45 -7.75
CA GLY A 481 -26.88 33.32 -7.26
C GLY A 481 -26.96 33.21 -5.74
N ILE A 482 -26.57 34.25 -5.00
CA ILE A 482 -26.67 34.31 -3.54
C ILE A 482 -28.10 34.73 -3.17
N LYS A 483 -28.71 34.03 -2.22
CA LYS A 483 -30.06 34.25 -1.70
C LYS A 483 -30.04 34.72 -0.26
N ASP A 484 -31.17 35.25 0.18
CA ASP A 484 -31.46 35.59 1.58
C ASP A 484 -30.42 36.58 2.16
N VAL A 485 -29.97 37.50 1.30
CA VAL A 485 -28.93 38.51 1.58
C VAL A 485 -29.45 39.65 2.47
N TYR A 486 -30.77 39.86 2.43
CA TYR A 486 -31.47 40.92 3.15
C TYR A 486 -32.53 40.29 4.04
N GLY A 487 -32.48 40.59 5.33
CA GLY A 487 -33.40 40.05 6.31
C GLY A 487 -33.19 38.56 6.58
N ASN A 488 -34.29 37.86 6.90
CA ASN A 488 -34.35 36.49 7.44
C ASN A 488 -33.54 36.38 8.75
N ALA A 489 -32.25 36.07 8.68
CA ALA A 489 -31.33 36.11 9.82
C ALA A 489 -30.09 36.94 9.48
N SER A 490 -29.78 37.91 10.36
CA SER A 490 -28.60 38.76 10.24
C SER A 490 -27.31 37.95 10.39
N GLU A 491 -26.23 38.36 9.74
CA GLU A 491 -25.06 37.49 9.54
C GLU A 491 -23.80 38.05 10.20
N TRP A 492 -23.15 37.24 11.04
CA TRP A 492 -21.82 37.56 11.59
C TRP A 492 -20.76 37.66 10.48
N VAL A 493 -19.95 38.72 10.52
CA VAL A 493 -18.72 38.86 9.74
C VAL A 493 -17.49 38.61 10.62
N LEU A 494 -16.31 38.46 10.02
CA LEU A 494 -15.06 38.20 10.76
C LEU A 494 -14.55 39.43 11.53
N ASP A 495 -14.84 40.63 11.03
CA ASP A 495 -14.35 41.89 11.58
C ASP A 495 -14.80 42.16 13.02
N CYS A 496 -13.88 42.69 13.82
CA CYS A 496 -14.15 43.21 15.15
C CYS A 496 -14.82 44.59 15.08
N GLY A 497 -15.86 44.79 15.89
CA GLY A 497 -16.59 46.05 16.01
C GLY A 497 -17.20 46.52 14.69
N ARG A 498 -17.25 47.84 14.52
CA ARG A 498 -17.66 48.51 13.28
C ARG A 498 -16.49 49.39 12.82
N PRO A 499 -15.52 48.85 12.05
CA PRO A 499 -14.32 49.60 11.66
C PRO A 499 -14.65 50.88 10.89
N THR A 500 -13.99 51.98 11.24
CA THR A 500 -14.15 53.26 10.55
C THR A 500 -13.66 53.17 9.11
N TYR A 501 -14.48 53.60 8.16
CA TYR A 501 -14.06 53.69 6.77
C TYR A 501 -13.10 54.87 6.57
N ALA A 502 -12.17 54.69 5.64
CA ALA A 502 -11.21 55.71 5.26
C ALA A 502 -11.18 55.83 3.73
N SER A 503 -11.19 57.05 3.21
CA SER A 503 -11.24 57.34 1.77
C SER A 503 -10.12 56.69 0.93
N GLY A 504 -10.33 56.66 -0.39
CA GLY A 504 -9.41 56.08 -1.36
C GLY A 504 -9.66 54.58 -1.61
N THR A 505 -8.78 53.95 -2.40
CA THR A 505 -8.92 52.53 -2.76
C THR A 505 -8.22 51.63 -1.73
N LYS A 506 -8.90 50.59 -1.26
CA LYS A 506 -8.31 49.50 -0.47
C LYS A 506 -8.15 48.28 -1.36
N VAL A 507 -6.94 47.71 -1.43
CA VAL A 507 -6.63 46.55 -2.27
C VAL A 507 -6.40 45.35 -1.36
N ALA A 508 -7.16 44.27 -1.58
CA ALA A 508 -7.19 43.07 -0.73
C ALA A 508 -7.21 43.39 0.79
N PRO A 509 -8.14 44.25 1.26
CA PRO A 509 -8.20 44.63 2.67
C PRO A 509 -8.37 43.40 3.55
N GLN A 510 -7.56 43.32 4.60
CA GLN A 510 -7.69 42.29 5.62
C GLN A 510 -8.79 42.69 6.61
N PRO A 511 -9.58 41.74 7.13
CA PRO A 511 -10.54 42.01 8.20
C PRO A 511 -9.84 42.54 9.45
N VAL A 512 -10.49 43.43 10.18
CA VAL A 512 -9.97 43.97 11.44
C VAL A 512 -10.13 42.91 12.53
N ILE A 513 -9.02 42.42 13.08
CA ILE A 513 -8.99 41.43 14.16
C ILE A 513 -8.38 42.06 15.40
N ASP A 514 -9.02 41.88 16.55
CA ASP A 514 -8.58 42.31 17.87
C ASP A 514 -8.79 41.15 18.86
N GLU A 515 -7.81 40.88 19.73
CA GLU A 515 -7.91 39.83 20.76
C GLU A 515 -8.76 40.28 21.97
N SER A 516 -8.97 41.59 22.12
CA SER A 516 -9.78 42.24 23.14
C SER A 516 -11.18 42.67 22.65
N CYS A 517 -11.64 42.08 21.54
CA CYS A 517 -12.87 42.50 20.87
C CYS A 517 -14.14 42.36 21.74
N GLU A 518 -14.74 43.49 22.14
CA GLU A 518 -15.98 43.50 22.94
C GLU A 518 -17.24 43.09 22.14
N GLY A 519 -17.18 43.05 20.82
CA GLY A 519 -18.25 42.57 19.95
C GLY A 519 -17.92 42.68 18.47
N HIS A 520 -18.44 41.76 17.66
CA HIS A 520 -18.12 41.64 16.24
C HIS A 520 -19.18 42.29 15.34
N GLY A 521 -18.78 42.59 14.11
CA GLY A 521 -19.67 43.11 13.08
C GLY A 521 -20.74 42.09 12.65
N PHE A 522 -21.90 42.58 12.26
CA PHE A 522 -22.90 41.78 11.54
C PHE A 522 -23.68 42.61 10.50
N ARG A 523 -24.29 41.92 9.53
CA ARG A 523 -24.85 42.49 8.28
C ARG A 523 -26.24 41.90 7.92
N GLY A 524 -26.88 42.46 6.89
CA GLY A 524 -28.09 41.94 6.25
C GLY A 524 -29.44 42.34 6.87
N GLY A 525 -29.47 42.60 8.17
CA GLY A 525 -30.74 42.73 8.93
C GLY A 525 -31.43 41.36 9.11
N SER A 526 -32.62 41.34 9.70
CA SER A 526 -33.39 40.12 9.98
C SER A 526 -34.88 40.25 9.59
N TRP A 527 -35.65 39.18 9.79
CA TRP A 527 -37.12 39.12 9.64
C TRP A 527 -37.89 40.25 10.36
N ASP A 528 -37.27 40.88 11.35
CA ASP A 528 -37.79 42.00 12.15
C ASP A 528 -37.09 43.34 11.91
N SER A 529 -36.10 43.41 11.01
CA SER A 529 -35.45 44.67 10.64
C SER A 529 -36.35 45.50 9.69
N PRO A 530 -36.45 46.83 9.91
CA PRO A 530 -37.02 47.75 8.92
C PRO A 530 -36.06 47.92 7.71
N PRO A 531 -36.54 48.42 6.56
CA PRO A 531 -35.75 48.50 5.33
C PRO A 531 -34.36 49.13 5.49
N GLU A 532 -34.25 50.21 6.28
CA GLU A 532 -33.02 50.96 6.52
C GLU A 532 -31.89 50.09 7.12
N GLU A 533 -32.23 49.08 7.93
CA GLU A 533 -31.27 48.15 8.51
C GLU A 533 -30.87 47.01 7.56
N THR A 534 -31.61 46.81 6.47
CA THR A 534 -31.43 45.71 5.49
C THR A 534 -30.65 46.12 4.25
N THR A 535 -30.19 47.37 4.13
CA THR A 535 -29.44 47.82 2.95
C THR A 535 -28.10 47.11 2.84
N SER A 536 -27.53 47.06 1.64
CA SER A 536 -26.22 46.44 1.41
C SER A 536 -25.10 47.10 2.22
N SER A 537 -25.19 48.41 2.48
CA SER A 537 -24.22 49.17 3.27
C SER A 537 -24.48 49.13 4.77
N SER A 538 -25.69 48.78 5.23
CA SER A 538 -26.05 48.72 6.66
C SER A 538 -25.09 47.83 7.45
N ARG A 539 -24.70 48.28 8.65
CA ARG A 539 -23.67 47.67 9.50
C ARG A 539 -24.13 47.66 10.96
N ALA A 540 -24.03 46.53 11.64
CA ALA A 540 -24.33 46.40 13.07
C ALA A 540 -23.17 45.75 13.86
N VAL A 541 -23.25 45.75 15.19
CA VAL A 541 -22.28 45.11 16.12
C VAL A 541 -23.02 44.41 17.24
N GLY A 542 -22.54 43.22 17.62
CA GLY A 542 -23.06 42.50 18.78
C GLY A 542 -21.98 41.74 19.55
N SER A 543 -22.16 41.61 20.87
CA SER A 543 -21.25 40.90 21.78
C SER A 543 -21.68 39.45 22.07
N GLY A 544 -22.87 39.03 21.61
CA GLY A 544 -23.43 37.73 21.97
C GLY A 544 -24.48 37.18 21.01
N ALA A 545 -24.86 35.93 21.25
CA ALA A 545 -25.82 35.16 20.46
C ALA A 545 -27.26 35.71 20.55
N ASN A 546 -27.87 35.96 19.39
CA ASN A 546 -29.24 36.47 19.29
C ASN A 546 -30.15 35.56 18.47
N GLY A 547 -31.47 35.65 18.66
CA GLY A 547 -32.46 34.78 18.00
C GLY A 547 -32.71 35.10 16.53
N ASP A 548 -32.20 36.24 16.07
CA ASP A 548 -32.28 36.81 14.72
C ASP A 548 -30.93 36.80 13.98
N ARG A 549 -29.89 36.18 14.56
CA ARG A 549 -28.51 36.25 14.03
C ARG A 549 -27.89 34.88 13.82
N GLY A 550 -27.58 34.60 12.56
CA GLY A 550 -26.91 33.42 12.07
C GLY A 550 -25.58 33.73 11.39
N ILE A 551 -25.21 32.89 10.42
CA ILE A 551 -23.91 32.93 9.74
C ILE A 551 -24.03 32.56 8.27
N ARG A 552 -23.19 33.20 7.45
CA ARG A 552 -22.87 32.78 6.07
C ARG A 552 -21.38 32.45 5.99
N LEU A 553 -21.02 31.60 5.04
CA LEU A 553 -19.67 31.07 4.90
C LEU A 553 -18.93 31.72 3.74
N VAL A 554 -17.62 31.94 3.91
CA VAL A 554 -16.65 32.02 2.81
C VAL A 554 -15.83 30.74 2.79
N ARG A 555 -15.57 30.24 1.58
CA ARG A 555 -14.60 29.19 1.28
C ARG A 555 -13.58 29.72 0.29
N GLU A 556 -12.32 29.46 0.59
CA GLU A 556 -11.18 29.81 -0.25
C GLU A 556 -11.09 28.86 -1.47
N LEU A 557 -10.47 29.32 -2.56
CA LEU A 557 -10.40 28.62 -3.85
C LEU A 557 -9.00 28.11 -4.17
#